data_AF-A0AAU9KCG4-F1
#
_entry.id   AF-A0AAU9KCG4-F1
#
_cell.length_a   1.000
_cell.length_b   1.000
_cell.length_c   1.000
_cell.angle_alpha   90.00
_cell.angle_beta   90.00
_cell.angle_gamma   90.00
#
_symmetry.space_group_name_H-M   'P 1'
#
loop_
_entity.id
_entity.type
_entity.pdbx_description
1 polymer ?
#
loop_
_entity_poly.entity_id
_entity_poly.type
_entity_poly.pdbx_seq_one_letter_code
_entity_poly.pdbx_strand_id
1 'polypeptide(L)'
;MGEKWTDDEKIEMLLHSIKANTACGNVRKSFNLCRASPFGKTIDPGLCRFQAQTLIDCFEEIRKIPPSCQEEYSQAFQCVKTAQSEFIRLTTCNKEVEAYELCPHPAQENFRFFDQAFKRGE
;
A
#
# COMPACT_ATOMS: atom_id res chain seq x y z
N MET A 1 15.40 -14.88 -15.09
CA MET A 1 16.31 -13.83 -14.59
C MET A 1 15.44 -12.79 -13.94
N GLY A 2 15.56 -12.58 -12.63
CA GLY A 2 14.85 -11.48 -11.97
C GLY A 2 15.57 -10.18 -12.26
N GLU A 3 14.87 -9.18 -12.79
CA GLU A 3 15.42 -7.84 -12.95
C GLU A 3 15.80 -7.27 -11.58
N LYS A 4 16.97 -6.63 -11.53
CA LYS A 4 17.51 -6.06 -10.30
C LYS A 4 16.93 -4.66 -10.16
N TRP A 5 16.10 -4.47 -9.14
CA TRP A 5 15.46 -3.19 -8.84
C TRP A 5 16.51 -2.11 -8.54
N THR A 6 16.31 -0.94 -9.12
CA THR A 6 17.06 0.28 -8.79
C THR A 6 16.72 0.74 -7.38
N ASP A 7 17.58 1.59 -6.81
CA ASP A 7 17.31 2.15 -5.48
C ASP A 7 16.11 3.09 -5.50
N ASP A 8 15.93 3.86 -6.58
CA ASP A 8 14.77 4.71 -6.78
C ASP A 8 13.46 3.91 -6.80
N GLU A 9 13.39 2.78 -7.52
CA GLU A 9 12.21 1.91 -7.53
C GLU A 9 11.91 1.30 -6.15
N LYS A 10 12.95 0.97 -5.37
CA LYS A 10 12.76 0.46 -4.00
C LYS A 10 12.17 1.53 -3.09
N ILE A 11 12.63 2.78 -3.21
CA ILE A 11 12.12 3.91 -2.42
C ILE A 11 10.68 4.20 -2.80
N GLU A 12 10.38 4.25 -4.10
CA GLU A 12 9.03 4.43 -4.62
C GLU A 12 8.08 3.36 -4.05
N MET A 13 8.47 2.08 -4.15
CA MET A 13 7.68 0.98 -3.61
C MET A 13 7.50 1.06 -2.09
N LEU A 14 8.54 1.46 -1.35
CA LEU A 14 8.47 1.63 0.10
C LEU A 14 7.42 2.68 0.46
N LEU A 15 7.48 3.86 -0.15
CA LEU A 15 6.56 4.96 0.12
C LEU A 15 5.12 4.58 -0.24
N HIS A 16 4.90 3.98 -1.41
CA HIS A 16 3.57 3.50 -1.79
C HIS A 16 3.06 2.40 -0.87
N SER A 17 3.93 1.52 -0.37
CA SER A 17 3.54 0.47 0.60
C SER A 17 3.08 1.07 1.93
N ILE A 18 3.76 2.10 2.42
CA ILE A 18 3.36 2.84 3.63
C ILE A 18 1.99 3.49 3.41
N LYS A 19 1.80 4.19 2.30
CA LYS A 19 0.51 4.82 1.99
C LYS A 19 -0.62 3.81 1.81
N ALA A 20 -0.36 2.71 1.12
CA ALA A 20 -1.33 1.63 0.90
C ALA A 20 -1.72 0.92 2.19
N ASN A 21 -0.80 0.82 3.18
CA ASN A 21 -1.14 0.27 4.49
C ASN A 21 -2.29 1.03 5.15
N THR A 22 -2.33 2.34 4.96
CA THR A 22 -3.34 3.25 5.52
C THR A 22 -4.57 3.34 4.60
N ALA A 23 -4.39 3.55 3.30
CA ALA A 23 -5.49 3.72 2.36
C ALA A 23 -6.23 2.42 1.98
N CYS A 24 -5.52 1.30 1.88
CA CYS A 24 -6.08 -0.01 1.52
C CYS A 24 -6.36 -0.89 2.75
N GLY A 25 -6.40 -0.30 3.96
CA GLY A 25 -6.45 -1.03 5.23
C GLY A 25 -7.60 -2.04 5.32
N ASN A 26 -8.80 -1.69 4.85
CA ASN A 26 -9.98 -2.57 4.86
C ASN A 26 -9.81 -3.77 3.91
N VAL A 27 -9.38 -3.52 2.67
CA VAL A 27 -9.15 -4.57 1.68
C VAL A 27 -8.06 -5.53 2.17
N ARG A 28 -6.96 -4.99 2.70
CA ARG A 28 -5.87 -5.78 3.30
C ARG A 28 -6.36 -6.65 4.44
N LYS A 29 -7.19 -6.10 5.33
CA LYS A 29 -7.78 -6.85 6.45
C LYS A 29 -8.62 -8.01 5.94
N SER A 30 -9.49 -7.78 4.96
CA SER A 30 -10.33 -8.82 4.35
C SER A 30 -9.51 -9.93 3.69
N PHE A 31 -8.46 -9.57 2.93
CA PHE A 31 -7.53 -10.56 2.37
C PHE A 31 -6.82 -11.38 3.46
N ASN A 32 -6.32 -10.72 4.50
CA ASN A 32 -5.65 -11.39 5.62
C ASN A 32 -6.58 -12.35 6.36
N LEU A 33 -7.85 -11.97 6.57
CA LEU A 33 -8.85 -12.83 7.18
C LEU A 33 -9.15 -14.04 6.31
N CYS A 34 -9.35 -13.85 5.00
CA CYS A 34 -9.58 -14.96 4.07
C CYS A 34 -8.41 -15.95 4.09
N ARG A 35 -7.16 -15.44 3.98
CA ARG A 35 -5.96 -16.28 3.97
C ARG A 35 -5.67 -16.95 5.31
N ALA A 36 -6.17 -16.40 6.42
CA ALA A 36 -6.05 -17.00 7.75
C ALA A 36 -7.09 -18.10 7.99
N SER A 37 -8.22 -18.09 7.25
CA SER A 37 -9.26 -19.11 7.38
C SER A 37 -8.77 -20.50 6.93
N PRO A 38 -9.32 -21.61 7.47
CA PRO A 38 -8.98 -22.95 7.02
C PRO A 38 -9.18 -23.14 5.51
N PHE A 39 -10.23 -22.52 4.96
CA PHE A 39 -10.55 -22.55 3.53
C PHE A 39 -9.47 -21.88 2.68
N GLY A 40 -9.10 -20.64 3.01
CA GLY A 40 -8.09 -19.89 2.26
C GLY A 40 -6.63 -20.25 2.57
N LYS A 41 -6.36 -20.92 3.69
CA LYS A 41 -5.01 -21.33 4.08
C LYS A 41 -4.62 -22.72 3.61
N THR A 42 -5.53 -23.68 3.77
CA THR A 42 -5.22 -25.11 3.70
C THR A 42 -5.97 -25.82 2.59
N ILE A 43 -7.23 -25.44 2.34
CA ILE A 43 -8.09 -26.13 1.37
C ILE A 43 -7.81 -25.62 -0.04
N ASP A 44 -8.03 -24.33 -0.28
CA ASP A 44 -7.78 -23.69 -1.57
C ASP A 44 -7.47 -22.19 -1.40
N PRO A 45 -6.19 -21.77 -1.52
CA PRO A 45 -5.82 -20.36 -1.55
C PRO A 45 -6.50 -19.53 -2.64
N GLY A 46 -6.98 -20.18 -3.72
CA GLY A 46 -7.74 -19.58 -4.80
C GLY A 46 -9.08 -18.98 -4.35
N LEU A 47 -9.64 -19.44 -3.22
CA LEU A 47 -10.85 -18.86 -2.63
C LEU A 47 -10.66 -17.40 -2.18
N CYS A 48 -9.42 -16.97 -1.97
CA CYS A 48 -9.07 -15.59 -1.62
C CYS A 48 -8.67 -14.74 -2.83
N ARG A 49 -8.81 -15.26 -4.05
CA ARG A 49 -8.36 -14.58 -5.28
C ARG A 49 -9.04 -13.21 -5.46
N PHE A 50 -10.32 -13.09 -5.13
CA PHE A 50 -11.03 -11.82 -5.24
C PHE A 50 -10.44 -10.77 -4.29
N GLN A 51 -10.23 -11.11 -3.02
CA GLN A 51 -9.62 -10.21 -2.04
C GLN A 51 -8.17 -9.87 -2.39
N ALA A 52 -7.42 -10.84 -2.93
CA ALA A 52 -6.06 -10.62 -3.40
C ALA A 52 -6.03 -9.64 -4.58
N GLN A 53 -6.90 -9.83 -5.58
CA GLN A 53 -6.99 -8.95 -6.74
C GLN A 53 -7.37 -7.53 -6.31
N THR A 54 -8.40 -7.37 -5.47
CA THR A 54 -8.79 -6.05 -4.98
C THR A 54 -7.67 -5.36 -4.20
N LEU A 55 -6.87 -6.11 -3.43
CA LEU A 55 -5.72 -5.55 -2.72
C LEU A 55 -4.65 -5.03 -3.69
N ILE A 56 -4.38 -5.79 -4.75
CA ILE A 56 -3.47 -5.38 -5.83
C ILE A 56 -4.01 -4.14 -6.54
N ASP A 57 -5.29 -4.14 -6.91
CA ASP A 57 -5.94 -3.01 -7.59
C ASP A 57 -5.87 -1.74 -6.73
N CYS A 58 -6.11 -1.86 -5.42
CA CYS A 58 -5.97 -0.72 -4.50
C CYS A 58 -4.52 -0.22 -4.43
N PHE A 59 -3.54 -1.11 -4.41
CA PHE A 59 -2.12 -0.73 -4.43
C PHE A 59 -1.74 -0.02 -5.74
N GLU A 60 -2.17 -0.54 -6.90
CA GLU A 60 -1.93 0.08 -8.20
C GLU A 60 -2.59 1.46 -8.31
N GLU A 61 -3.76 1.67 -7.70
CA GLU A 61 -4.34 3.00 -7.59
C GLU A 61 -3.48 3.93 -6.71
N ILE A 62 -2.93 3.45 -5.59
CA ILE A 62 -2.06 4.25 -4.70
C ILE A 62 -0.78 4.74 -5.39
N ARG A 63 -0.26 3.97 -6.35
CA ARG A 63 0.90 4.36 -7.15
C ARG A 63 0.61 5.56 -8.04
N LYS A 64 -0.66 5.85 -8.35
CA LYS A 64 -1.07 7.03 -9.11
C LYS A 64 -1.17 8.23 -8.18
N ILE A 65 -0.02 8.85 -7.93
CA ILE A 65 0.06 10.01 -7.02
C ILE A 65 -0.85 11.13 -7.55
N PRO A 66 -1.84 11.59 -6.77
CA PRO A 66 -2.70 12.69 -7.18
C PRO A 66 -1.88 14.00 -7.20
N PRO A 67 -2.20 14.96 -8.07
CA PRO A 67 -1.47 16.23 -8.15
C PRO A 67 -1.37 16.97 -6.82
N SER A 68 -2.39 16.84 -5.96
CA SER A 68 -2.45 17.44 -4.63
C SER A 68 -1.47 16.85 -3.62
N CYS A 69 -0.92 15.66 -3.88
CA CYS A 69 0.04 14.98 -3.00
C CYS A 69 1.44 14.86 -3.64
N GLN A 70 1.64 15.49 -4.80
CA GLN A 70 2.88 15.36 -5.56
C GLN A 70 4.05 15.99 -4.80
N GLU A 71 3.81 17.09 -4.09
CA GLU A 71 4.83 17.78 -3.31
C GLU A 71 5.27 16.92 -2.11
N GLU A 72 4.33 16.44 -1.31
CA GLU A 72 4.58 15.59 -0.14
C GLU A 72 5.30 14.29 -0.54
N TYR A 73 4.86 13.67 -1.64
CA TYR A 73 5.56 12.52 -2.20
C TYR A 73 7.00 12.85 -2.56
N SER A 74 7.22 13.96 -3.28
CA SER A 74 8.55 14.34 -3.73
C SER A 74 9.48 14.65 -2.55
N GLN A 75 8.97 15.30 -1.51
CA GLN A 75 9.73 15.58 -0.28
C GLN A 75 10.09 14.28 0.45
N ALA A 76 9.14 13.35 0.61
CA ALA A 76 9.40 12.05 1.23
C ALA A 76 10.42 11.23 0.44
N PHE A 77 10.29 11.19 -0.89
CA PHE A 77 11.21 10.48 -1.78
C PHE A 77 12.63 11.03 -1.68
N GLN A 78 12.80 12.34 -1.75
CA GLN A 78 14.13 12.97 -1.66
C GLN A 78 14.76 12.78 -0.27
N CYS A 79 13.96 12.83 0.79
CA CYS A 79 14.47 12.56 2.14
C CYS A 79 15.02 11.13 2.24
N VAL A 80 14.22 10.13 1.83
CA VAL A 80 14.63 8.73 1.91
C VAL A 80 15.84 8.44 1.03
N LYS A 81 15.89 9.01 -0.18
CA LYS A 81 17.01 8.89 -1.11
C LYS A 81 18.31 9.44 -0.51
N THR A 82 18.25 10.63 0.09
CA THR A 82 19.39 11.23 0.79
C THR A 82 19.82 10.38 1.98
N ALA A 83 18.86 9.95 2.82
CA ALA A 83 19.15 9.13 3.99
C ALA A 83 19.82 7.79 3.64
N GLN A 84 19.39 7.13 2.55
CA GLN A 84 20.03 5.91 2.05
C GLN A 84 21.48 6.16 1.63
N SER A 85 21.75 7.28 0.95
CA SER A 85 23.10 7.64 0.48
C SER A 85 24.06 8.00 1.60
N GLU A 86 23.55 8.57 2.70
CA GLU A 86 24.34 9.05 3.84
C GLU A 86 24.44 8.02 4.99
N PHE A 87 23.95 6.79 4.80
CA PHE A 87 23.81 5.76 5.84
C PHE A 87 23.02 6.25 7.08
N ILE A 88 22.10 7.18 6.88
CA ILE A 88 21.23 7.73 7.92
C ILE A 88 20.01 6.81 8.08
N ARG A 89 19.54 6.67 9.33
CA ARG A 89 18.34 5.88 9.63
C ARG A 89 17.10 6.52 8.99
N LEU A 90 16.26 5.72 8.34
CA LEU A 90 14.94 6.10 7.81
C LEU A 90 14.07 6.91 8.81
N THR A 91 14.30 6.75 10.12
CA THR A 91 13.63 7.49 11.18
C THR A 91 13.80 9.01 11.09
N THR A 92 14.79 9.53 10.36
CA THR A 92 14.96 10.98 10.15
C THR A 92 13.94 11.55 9.17
N CYS A 93 13.33 10.71 8.32
CA CYS A 93 12.33 11.12 7.32
C CYS A 93 10.89 10.92 7.78
N ASN A 94 10.67 10.64 9.08
CA ASN A 94 9.34 10.34 9.61
C ASN A 94 8.32 11.43 9.27
N LYS A 95 8.72 12.70 9.36
CA LYS A 95 7.82 13.84 9.11
C LYS A 95 7.36 13.88 7.65
N GLU A 96 8.29 13.75 6.71
CA GLU A 96 8.03 13.81 5.27
C GLU A 96 7.22 12.58 4.83
N VAL A 97 7.57 11.40 5.35
CA VAL A 97 6.85 10.15 5.09
C VAL A 97 5.42 10.20 5.64
N GLU A 98 5.23 10.70 6.87
CA GLU A 98 3.90 10.85 7.48
C GLU A 98 3.05 11.87 6.73
N ALA A 99 3.64 12.98 6.26
CA ALA A 99 2.93 13.95 5.42
C ALA A 99 2.40 13.30 4.13
N TYR A 100 3.22 12.51 3.44
CA TYR A 100 2.78 11.75 2.26
C TYR A 100 1.73 10.68 2.60
N GLU A 101 1.90 9.96 3.70
CA GLU A 101 0.97 8.94 4.18
C GLU A 101 -0.43 9.53 4.38
N LEU A 102 -0.51 10.64 5.11
CA LEU A 102 -1.75 11.33 5.49
C LEU A 102 -2.39 12.14 4.37
N CYS A 103 -1.65 12.46 3.30
CA CYS A 103 -2.20 13.22 2.19
C CYS A 103 -3.41 12.49 1.55
N PRO A 104 -4.56 13.14 1.28
CA PRO A 104 -5.76 12.46 0.79
C PRO A 104 -5.55 11.72 -0.54
N HIS A 105 -6.09 10.50 -0.67
CA HIS A 105 -5.96 9.70 -1.89
C HIS A 105 -7.30 9.11 -2.33
N PRO A 106 -7.70 9.19 -3.62
CA PRO A 106 -8.98 8.67 -4.12
C PRO A 106 -9.26 7.20 -3.75
N ALA A 107 -8.21 6.37 -3.73
CA ALA A 107 -8.31 4.97 -3.30
C ALA A 107 -8.93 4.78 -1.90
N GLN A 108 -8.77 5.72 -0.97
CA GLN A 108 -9.35 5.63 0.37
C GLN A 108 -10.88 5.52 0.31
N GLU A 109 -11.53 6.27 -0.58
CA GLU A 109 -12.98 6.24 -0.76
C GLU A 109 -13.41 5.10 -1.69
N ASN A 110 -12.68 4.88 -2.80
CA ASN A 110 -13.02 3.83 -3.78
C ASN A 110 -13.05 2.43 -3.17
N PHE A 111 -12.20 2.18 -2.17
CA PHE A 111 -12.08 0.86 -1.52
C PHE A 111 -12.66 0.83 -0.10
N ARG A 112 -13.29 1.92 0.37
CA ARG A 112 -13.81 2.03 1.74
C ARG A 112 -14.84 0.96 2.09
N PHE A 113 -15.70 0.62 1.14
CA PHE A 113 -16.87 -0.23 1.34
C PHE A 113 -16.62 -1.73 1.11
N PHE A 114 -15.37 -2.16 0.93
CA PHE A 114 -15.07 -3.56 0.64
C PHE A 114 -15.62 -4.54 1.69
N ASP A 115 -15.62 -4.14 2.97
CA ASP A 115 -16.15 -4.97 4.07
C ASP A 115 -17.69 -5.12 4.05
N GLN A 116 -18.44 -4.24 3.36
CA GLN A 116 -19.91 -4.32 3.33
C GLN A 116 -20.42 -5.42 2.39
N ALA A 117 -19.64 -5.80 1.38
CA ALA A 117 -19.99 -6.89 0.46
C ALA A 117 -19.93 -8.26 1.15
N PHE A 118 -19.05 -8.45 2.14
CA PHE A 118 -18.93 -9.70 2.88
C PHE A 118 -20.08 -9.92 3.88
N LYS A 119 -20.72 -8.85 4.35
CA LYS A 119 -21.82 -8.90 5.35
C LYS A 119 -23.22 -9.15 4.76
N ARG A 120 -23.39 -9.15 3.43
CA ARG A 120 -24.70 -9.37 2.76
C ARG A 120 -24.85 -10.78 2.17
N GLY A 121 -23.91 -11.68 2.46
CA GLY A 121 -23.90 -13.05 1.96
C GLY A 121 -24.30 -14.11 3.00
N GLU A 122 -25.06 -13.72 4.02
CA GLU A 122 -25.73 -14.63 4.97
C GLU A 122 -27.25 -14.56 4.80
#